data_AF-A0A5M4FDA8-F1
#
_entry.id   AF-A0A5M4FDA8-F1
#
_cell.length_a   1.000
_cell.length_b   1.000
_cell.length_c   1.000
_cell.angle_alpha   90.00
_cell.angle_beta   90.00
_cell.angle_gamma   90.00
#
_symmetry.space_group_name_H-M   'P 1'
#
loop_
_entity.id
_entity.type
_entity.pdbx_description
1 polymer ?
#
loop_
_entity_poly.entity_id
_entity_poly.type
_entity_poly.pdbx_seq_one_letter_code
_entity_poly.pdbx_strand_id
1 'polypeptide(L)'
;MNARLGRLLAAAALTATLVAAPATAQAATGCSQAGSQAAAQKYLDALVDRNAAWSIPLDPFVLRIENGLPTSVSAADLKLQLFLHIQYSVFTSIENVVWTWQPDGRADVINAHYDIPVGLGGVSLASSTVDEDFTLTPACTIKRIDATFTIEPAA
;
A
#
# COMPACT_ATOMS: atom_id res chain seq x y z
N MET A 1 -37.85 81.08 -5.89
CA MET A 1 -36.51 81.50 -6.35
C MET A 1 -35.54 81.37 -5.20
N ASN A 2 -34.55 80.48 -5.30
CA ASN A 2 -33.16 80.67 -4.84
C ASN A 2 -32.41 79.34 -4.94
N ALA A 3 -31.53 79.29 -5.93
CA ALA A 3 -30.56 78.23 -6.17
C ALA A 3 -29.43 78.28 -5.14
N ARG A 4 -28.78 77.12 -4.91
CA ARG A 4 -27.34 76.95 -4.57
C ARG A 4 -27.02 75.45 -4.71
N LEU A 5 -26.45 75.06 -5.84
CA LEU A 5 -25.02 74.77 -6.01
C LEU A 5 -24.42 73.84 -4.93
N GLY A 6 -24.21 72.58 -5.34
CA GLY A 6 -22.89 71.97 -5.31
C GLY A 6 -22.45 71.30 -4.02
N ARG A 7 -22.30 69.97 -4.07
CA ARG A 7 -21.10 69.26 -3.59
C ARG A 7 -21.11 67.81 -4.09
N LEU A 8 -20.19 67.53 -5.00
CA LEU A 8 -19.67 66.20 -5.30
C LEU A 8 -19.15 65.58 -3.99
N LEU A 9 -19.57 64.36 -3.67
CA LEU A 9 -18.89 63.50 -2.71
C LEU A 9 -18.65 62.14 -3.38
N ALA A 10 -17.37 61.80 -3.41
CA ALA A 10 -16.77 60.72 -4.15
C ALA A 10 -17.16 59.34 -3.61
N ALA A 11 -17.25 58.39 -4.53
CA ALA A 11 -17.28 56.96 -4.26
C ALA A 11 -15.96 56.51 -3.62
N ALA A 12 -16.04 55.67 -2.59
CA ALA A 12 -14.94 54.83 -2.14
C ALA A 12 -15.46 53.40 -1.99
N ALA A 13 -15.37 52.63 -3.08
CA ALA A 13 -15.56 51.18 -3.02
C ALA A 13 -14.27 50.57 -2.46
N LEU A 14 -14.32 50.06 -1.23
CA LEU A 14 -13.26 49.20 -0.69
C LEU A 14 -13.37 47.81 -1.32
N THR A 15 -12.64 47.57 -2.40
CA THR A 15 -12.33 46.22 -2.87
C THR A 15 -11.28 45.61 -1.95
N ALA A 16 -11.72 44.75 -1.02
CA ALA A 16 -10.82 43.89 -0.27
C ALA A 16 -10.25 42.82 -1.22
N THR A 17 -9.03 43.03 -1.71
CA THR A 17 -8.26 41.99 -2.39
C THR A 17 -7.85 40.94 -1.36
N LEU A 18 -8.58 39.82 -1.28
CA LEU A 18 -8.06 38.62 -0.65
C LEU A 18 -6.84 38.17 -1.45
N VAL A 19 -5.64 38.41 -0.91
CA VAL A 19 -4.42 37.77 -1.38
C VAL A 19 -4.48 36.34 -0.85
N ALA A 20 -5.01 35.41 -1.65
CA ALA A 20 -4.82 33.99 -1.40
C ALA A 20 -3.32 33.70 -1.54
N ALA A 21 -2.62 33.58 -0.41
CA ALA A 21 -1.25 33.10 -0.42
C ALA A 21 -1.24 31.71 -1.07
N PRO A 22 -0.29 31.40 -1.96
CA PRO A 22 -0.20 30.06 -2.53
C PRO A 22 0.06 29.10 -1.38
N ALA A 23 -0.88 28.19 -1.13
CA ALA A 23 -0.61 27.04 -0.28
C ALA A 23 0.46 26.20 -0.98
N THR A 24 1.71 26.32 -0.55
CA THR A 24 2.76 25.42 -0.97
C THR A 24 2.41 24.03 -0.44
N ALA A 25 1.88 23.18 -1.31
CA ALA A 25 1.72 21.75 -1.01
C ALA A 25 3.12 21.19 -0.76
N GLN A 26 3.46 20.96 0.51
CA GLN A 26 4.66 20.22 0.87
C GLN A 26 4.48 18.81 0.28
N ALA A 27 5.29 18.42 -0.69
CA ALA A 27 5.33 17.03 -1.13
C ALA A 27 5.65 16.19 0.10
N ALA A 28 4.75 15.27 0.46
CA ALA A 28 5.00 14.34 1.55
C ALA A 28 6.32 13.61 1.23
N THR A 29 7.33 13.83 2.06
CA THR A 29 8.60 13.12 1.94
C THR A 29 8.38 11.72 2.49
N GLY A 30 8.31 10.72 1.61
CA GLY A 30 8.15 9.31 1.99
C GLY A 30 6.97 8.63 1.30
N CYS A 31 6.82 7.34 1.58
CA CYS A 31 5.73 6.57 1.00
C CYS A 31 4.42 6.86 1.74
N SER A 32 3.41 7.33 1.03
CA SER A 32 2.07 7.51 1.58
C SER A 32 1.40 6.17 1.88
N GLN A 33 0.37 6.15 2.73
CA GLN A 33 -0.45 4.96 2.96
C GLN A 33 -0.93 4.32 1.64
N ALA A 34 -1.47 5.13 0.73
CA ALA A 34 -1.94 4.64 -0.57
C ALA A 34 -0.80 4.06 -1.43
N GLY A 35 0.39 4.68 -1.39
CA GLY A 35 1.57 4.17 -2.07
C GLY A 35 2.06 2.85 -1.49
N SER A 36 2.08 2.72 -0.17
CA SER A 36 2.47 1.50 0.54
C SER A 36 1.51 0.36 0.23
N GLN A 37 0.20 0.63 0.26
CA GLN A 37 -0.82 -0.34 -0.11
C GLN A 37 -0.71 -0.75 -1.57
N ALA A 38 -0.50 0.19 -2.50
CA ALA A 38 -0.32 -0.15 -3.91
C ALA A 38 0.93 -0.99 -4.18
N ALA A 39 2.02 -0.76 -3.44
CA ALA A 39 3.22 -1.59 -3.51
C ALA A 39 2.99 -3.00 -2.95
N ALA A 40 2.38 -3.12 -1.77
CA ALA A 40 2.05 -4.39 -1.12
C ALA A 40 1.01 -5.20 -1.91
N GLN A 41 0.00 -4.54 -2.49
CA GLN A 41 -1.00 -5.19 -3.33
C GLN A 41 -0.37 -5.91 -4.53
N LYS A 42 0.62 -5.30 -5.19
CA LYS A 42 1.34 -5.97 -6.29
C LYS A 42 2.05 -7.25 -5.86
N TYR A 43 2.49 -7.33 -4.61
CA TYR A 43 3.06 -8.56 -4.06
C TYR A 43 1.97 -9.62 -3.86
N LEU A 44 0.83 -9.26 -3.26
CA LEU A 44 -0.31 -10.17 -3.13
C LEU A 44 -0.81 -10.66 -4.50
N ASP A 45 -0.90 -9.77 -5.50
CA ASP A 45 -1.26 -10.14 -6.87
C ASP A 45 -0.30 -11.19 -7.44
N ALA A 46 0.99 -11.13 -7.10
CA ALA A 46 1.99 -12.10 -7.55
C ALA A 46 1.92 -13.46 -6.83
N LEU A 47 1.23 -13.54 -5.68
CA LEU A 47 0.93 -14.80 -5.00
C LEU A 47 -0.17 -15.60 -5.72
N VAL A 48 -1.00 -14.95 -6.55
CA VAL A 48 -2.08 -15.59 -7.34
C VAL A 48 -1.84 -15.57 -8.85
N ASP A 49 -1.11 -14.58 -9.37
CA ASP A 49 -0.66 -14.53 -10.77
C ASP A 49 0.87 -14.43 -10.84
N ARG A 50 1.50 -15.56 -11.19
CA ARG A 50 2.96 -15.64 -11.37
C ARG A 50 3.54 -14.58 -12.31
N ASN A 51 2.77 -14.06 -13.27
CA ASN A 51 3.27 -13.06 -14.22
C ASN A 51 3.38 -11.66 -13.61
N ALA A 52 2.66 -11.40 -12.52
CA ALA A 52 2.73 -10.13 -11.79
C ALA A 52 4.04 -9.97 -11.00
N ALA A 53 4.77 -11.07 -10.74
CA ALA A 53 5.99 -11.09 -9.94
C ALA A 53 7.03 -10.02 -10.35
N TRP A 54 7.20 -9.79 -11.65
CA TRP A 54 8.21 -8.84 -12.15
C TRP A 54 7.84 -7.37 -11.92
N SER A 55 6.56 -7.08 -11.69
CA SER A 55 6.04 -5.72 -11.50
C SER A 55 6.15 -5.19 -10.07
N ILE A 56 6.52 -6.06 -9.11
CA ILE A 56 6.59 -5.70 -7.68
C ILE A 56 7.72 -4.68 -7.46
N PRO A 57 7.44 -3.54 -6.80
CA PRO A 57 8.45 -2.57 -6.44
C PRO A 57 9.21 -3.05 -5.20
N LEU A 58 10.25 -3.86 -5.41
CA LEU A 58 11.12 -4.36 -4.33
C LEU A 58 12.40 -3.54 -4.26
N ASP A 59 12.88 -3.32 -3.04
CA ASP A 59 14.26 -2.90 -2.80
C ASP A 59 15.23 -4.02 -3.24
N PRO A 60 16.39 -3.71 -3.85
CA PRO A 60 17.35 -4.73 -4.28
C PRO A 60 17.71 -5.75 -3.19
N PHE A 61 17.75 -5.31 -1.92
CA PHE A 61 18.10 -6.12 -0.75
C PHE A 61 16.90 -6.46 0.14
N VAL A 62 15.72 -6.65 -0.46
CA VAL A 62 14.52 -7.07 0.28
C VAL A 62 14.75 -8.37 1.05
N LEU A 63 14.32 -8.38 2.31
CA LEU A 63 14.30 -9.58 3.15
C LEU A 63 12.87 -10.06 3.34
N ARG A 64 12.60 -11.32 3.00
CA ARG A 64 11.33 -11.99 3.34
C ARG A 64 11.56 -13.01 4.44
N ILE A 65 10.70 -12.96 5.45
CA ILE A 65 10.63 -13.91 6.54
C ILE A 65 9.22 -14.49 6.60
N GLU A 66 9.13 -15.81 6.68
CA GLU A 66 7.90 -16.57 6.77
C GLU A 66 7.93 -17.41 8.04
N ASN A 67 7.01 -17.18 8.98
CA ASN A 67 6.96 -17.82 10.30
C ASN A 67 8.31 -17.80 11.04
N GLY A 68 9.01 -16.66 10.98
CA GLY A 68 10.32 -16.45 11.63
C GLY A 68 11.52 -17.01 10.86
N LEU A 69 11.33 -17.65 9.71
CA LEU A 69 12.39 -18.19 8.87
C LEU A 69 12.65 -17.30 7.65
N PRO A 70 13.88 -16.83 7.42
CA PRO A 70 14.23 -16.13 6.18
C PRO A 70 14.04 -17.03 4.96
N THR A 71 13.26 -16.59 3.98
CA THR A 71 12.98 -17.33 2.73
C THR A 71 13.44 -16.60 1.47
N SER A 72 13.76 -15.31 1.55
CA SER A 72 14.46 -14.58 0.49
C SER A 72 15.25 -13.41 1.04
N VAL A 73 16.38 -13.07 0.41
CA VAL A 73 17.27 -11.96 0.82
C VAL A 73 17.59 -10.99 -0.33
N SER A 74 16.92 -11.11 -1.48
CA SER A 74 17.10 -10.18 -2.60
C SER A 74 15.86 -10.10 -3.49
N ALA A 75 15.70 -8.98 -4.20
CA ALA A 75 14.57 -8.79 -5.10
C ALA A 75 14.55 -9.81 -6.25
N ALA A 76 15.72 -10.15 -6.79
CA ALA A 76 15.82 -11.08 -7.91
C ALA A 76 15.37 -12.49 -7.50
N ASP A 77 15.82 -12.95 -6.34
CA ASP A 77 15.44 -14.23 -5.76
C ASP A 77 13.94 -14.28 -5.46
N LEU A 78 13.41 -13.29 -4.72
CA LEU A 78 11.98 -13.24 -4.38
C LEU A 78 11.08 -13.23 -5.62
N LYS A 79 11.42 -12.43 -6.64
CA LYS A 79 10.66 -12.39 -7.91
C LYS A 79 10.73 -13.73 -8.63
N LEU A 80 11.88 -14.39 -8.65
CA LEU A 80 12.02 -15.71 -9.27
C LEU A 80 11.17 -16.75 -8.55
N GLN A 81 11.16 -16.77 -7.21
CA GLN A 81 10.34 -17.70 -6.44
C GLN A 81 8.84 -17.51 -6.72
N LEU A 82 8.36 -16.26 -6.71
CA LEU A 82 6.97 -15.91 -7.05
C LEU A 82 6.63 -16.28 -8.49
N PHE A 83 7.56 -16.02 -9.42
CA PHE A 83 7.39 -16.38 -10.82
C PHE A 83 7.37 -17.89 -11.04
N LEU A 84 8.19 -18.68 -10.34
CA LEU A 84 8.14 -20.14 -10.44
C LEU A 84 6.88 -20.72 -9.81
N HIS A 85 6.30 -20.01 -8.83
CA HIS A 85 4.98 -20.26 -8.26
C HIS A 85 4.81 -21.65 -7.63
N ILE A 86 5.91 -22.32 -7.27
CA ILE A 86 5.89 -23.71 -6.80
C ILE A 86 5.14 -23.79 -5.46
N GLN A 87 5.52 -22.94 -4.50
CA GLN A 87 4.90 -22.87 -3.17
C GLN A 87 3.42 -22.41 -3.23
N TYR A 88 3.08 -21.54 -4.18
CA TYR A 88 1.79 -20.86 -4.27
C TYR A 88 0.81 -21.51 -5.24
N SER A 89 1.23 -22.57 -5.95
CA SER A 89 0.41 -23.27 -6.96
C SER A 89 -0.90 -23.87 -6.43
N VAL A 90 -1.05 -23.98 -5.11
CA VAL A 90 -2.25 -24.46 -4.42
C VAL A 90 -3.17 -23.33 -3.93
N PHE A 91 -2.75 -22.07 -4.09
CA PHE A 91 -3.55 -20.91 -3.72
C PHE A 91 -4.53 -20.62 -4.85
N THR A 92 -5.81 -20.56 -4.50
CA THR A 92 -6.88 -20.37 -5.50
C THR A 92 -7.34 -18.93 -5.58
N SER A 93 -7.25 -18.20 -4.47
CA SER A 93 -7.60 -16.78 -4.33
C SER A 93 -6.89 -16.20 -3.10
N ILE A 94 -6.97 -14.87 -2.97
CA ILE A 94 -6.72 -14.13 -1.73
C ILE A 94 -8.04 -13.46 -1.36
N GLU A 95 -8.48 -13.65 -0.12
CA GLU A 95 -9.81 -13.24 0.34
C GLU A 95 -9.72 -12.41 1.62
N ASN A 96 -10.79 -11.65 1.89
CA ASN A 96 -10.98 -10.90 3.15
C ASN A 96 -9.82 -9.97 3.55
N VAL A 97 -9.11 -9.38 2.57
CA VAL A 97 -7.95 -8.53 2.86
C VAL A 97 -8.35 -7.29 3.67
N VAL A 98 -7.77 -7.16 4.86
CA VAL A 98 -7.84 -5.99 5.72
C VAL A 98 -6.47 -5.34 5.79
N TRP A 99 -6.42 -4.04 5.50
CA TRP A 99 -5.19 -3.26 5.51
C TRP A 99 -5.11 -2.37 6.75
N THR A 100 -3.98 -2.41 7.45
CA THR A 100 -3.70 -1.51 8.58
C THR A 100 -2.44 -0.71 8.30
N TRP A 101 -2.55 0.61 8.24
CA TRP A 101 -1.42 1.52 8.04
C TRP A 101 -0.74 1.82 9.37
N GLN A 102 0.59 1.74 9.39
CA GLN A 102 1.43 1.95 10.58
C GLN A 102 0.91 1.18 11.79
N PRO A 103 0.77 -0.16 11.68
CA PRO A 103 0.32 -1.00 12.78
C PRO A 103 1.21 -0.78 14.01
N ASP A 104 0.58 -0.64 15.17
CA ASP A 104 1.24 -0.38 16.45
C ASP A 104 2.17 0.85 16.45
N GLY A 105 1.90 1.82 15.56
CA GLY A 105 2.68 3.05 15.43
C GLY A 105 4.02 2.90 14.70
N ARG A 106 4.28 1.74 14.06
CA ARG A 106 5.50 1.53 13.27
C ARG A 106 5.47 2.30 11.97
N ALA A 107 6.36 3.29 11.84
CA ALA A 107 6.49 4.07 10.61
C ALA A 107 6.88 3.21 9.40
N ASP A 108 6.40 3.61 8.22
CA ASP A 108 6.65 2.96 6.93
C ASP A 108 6.27 1.47 6.84
N VAL A 109 5.39 1.00 7.74
CA VAL A 109 4.85 -0.36 7.72
C VAL A 109 3.38 -0.31 7.31
N ILE A 110 2.98 -1.21 6.42
CA ILE A 110 1.58 -1.55 6.20
C ILE A 110 1.39 -3.04 6.45
N ASN A 111 0.36 -3.40 7.20
CA ASN A 111 -0.02 -4.78 7.46
C ASN A 111 -1.19 -5.18 6.55
N ALA A 112 -1.13 -6.41 6.04
CA ALA A 112 -2.23 -7.09 5.39
C ALA A 112 -2.63 -8.31 6.23
N HIS A 113 -3.90 -8.36 6.61
CA HIS A 113 -4.51 -9.55 7.21
C HIS A 113 -5.49 -10.14 6.21
N TYR A 114 -5.34 -11.41 5.83
CA TYR A 114 -6.13 -12.02 4.76
C TYR A 114 -6.19 -13.54 4.84
N ASP A 115 -7.11 -14.12 4.08
CA ASP A 115 -7.29 -15.57 4.00
C ASP A 115 -6.86 -16.11 2.63
N ILE A 116 -6.26 -17.30 2.65
CA ILE A 116 -5.88 -18.07 1.47
C ILE A 116 -6.59 -19.41 1.51
N PRO A 117 -7.62 -19.64 0.68
CA PRO A 117 -8.14 -20.97 0.45
C PRO A 117 -7.14 -21.82 -0.33
N VAL A 118 -6.79 -22.95 0.26
CA VAL A 118 -5.89 -23.96 -0.31
C VAL A 118 -6.75 -25.05 -0.95
N GLY A 119 -6.57 -25.27 -2.25
CA GLY A 119 -7.36 -26.24 -2.98
C GLY A 119 -6.61 -26.90 -4.13
N LEU A 120 -7.09 -28.08 -4.54
CA LEU A 120 -6.57 -28.80 -5.70
C LEU A 120 -7.74 -29.39 -6.50
N GLY A 121 -7.77 -29.12 -7.81
CA GLY A 121 -8.81 -29.67 -8.69
C GLY A 121 -10.25 -29.25 -8.33
N GLY A 122 -10.42 -28.06 -7.74
CA GLY A 122 -11.73 -27.54 -7.30
C GLY A 122 -12.21 -28.05 -5.94
N VAL A 123 -11.41 -28.86 -5.24
CA VAL A 123 -11.68 -29.32 -3.88
C VAL A 123 -10.94 -28.41 -2.88
N SER A 124 -11.66 -27.85 -1.90
CA SER A 124 -11.06 -27.14 -0.77
C SER A 124 -10.41 -28.14 0.18
N LEU A 125 -9.15 -27.91 0.54
CA LEU A 125 -8.34 -28.79 1.38
C LEU A 125 -8.05 -28.16 2.75
N ALA A 126 -7.86 -26.84 2.79
CA ALA A 126 -7.58 -26.07 3.99
C ALA A 126 -7.85 -24.59 3.73
N SER A 127 -7.88 -23.79 4.79
CA SER A 127 -7.65 -22.34 4.69
C SER A 127 -6.40 -21.97 5.47
N SER A 128 -5.76 -20.88 5.06
CA SER A 128 -4.71 -20.26 5.85
C SER A 128 -5.03 -18.79 6.07
N THR A 129 -5.00 -18.35 7.31
CA THR A 129 -5.02 -16.93 7.64
C THR A 129 -3.60 -16.42 7.75
N VAL A 130 -3.33 -15.32 7.05
CA VAL A 130 -2.01 -14.70 6.94
C VAL A 130 -2.07 -13.30 7.54
N ASP A 131 -1.07 -13.00 8.35
CA ASP A 131 -0.76 -11.67 8.86
C ASP A 131 0.62 -11.27 8.32
N GLU A 132 0.66 -10.30 7.41
CA GLU A 132 1.86 -9.96 6.66
C GLU A 132 2.17 -8.46 6.75
N ASP A 133 3.33 -8.14 7.34
CA ASP A 133 3.86 -6.79 7.40
C ASP A 133 4.77 -6.51 6.20
N PHE A 134 4.50 -5.39 5.52
CA PHE A 134 5.37 -4.83 4.50
C PHE A 134 6.03 -3.58 5.06
N THR A 135 7.35 -3.60 5.19
CA THR A 135 8.12 -2.37 5.47
C THR A 135 8.60 -1.76 4.16
N LEU A 136 8.30 -0.47 3.97
CA LEU A 136 8.59 0.28 2.76
C LEU A 136 9.83 1.19 2.93
N THR A 137 10.40 1.57 1.80
CA THR A 137 11.33 2.71 1.70
C THR A 137 10.55 4.00 1.43
N PRO A 138 11.19 5.18 1.56
CA PRO A 138 10.58 6.45 1.15
C PRO A 138 10.16 6.50 -0.33
N ALA A 139 10.69 5.62 -1.18
CA ALA A 139 10.37 5.52 -2.61
C ALA A 139 9.22 4.54 -2.91
N CYS A 140 8.50 4.07 -1.88
CA CYS A 140 7.46 3.04 -2.00
C CYS A 140 7.96 1.71 -2.59
N THR A 141 9.20 1.34 -2.31
CA THR A 141 9.69 -0.03 -2.55
C THR A 141 9.63 -0.85 -1.27
N ILE A 142 9.27 -2.12 -1.38
CA ILE A 142 9.24 -3.07 -0.26
C ILE A 142 10.67 -3.49 0.07
N LYS A 143 11.13 -3.22 1.29
CA LYS A 143 12.46 -3.64 1.79
C LYS A 143 12.41 -4.82 2.75
N ARG A 144 11.25 -5.09 3.34
CA ARG A 144 11.07 -6.23 4.24
C ARG A 144 9.63 -6.72 4.22
N ILE A 145 9.48 -8.03 4.28
CA ILE A 145 8.20 -8.74 4.37
C ILE A 145 8.31 -9.71 5.54
N ASP A 146 7.43 -9.59 6.53
CA ASP A 146 7.29 -10.54 7.63
C ASP A 146 5.89 -11.14 7.58
N ALA A 147 5.81 -12.40 7.16
CA ALA A 147 4.55 -13.14 7.08
C ALA A 147 4.46 -14.15 8.22
N THR A 148 3.33 -14.13 8.91
CA THR A 148 2.91 -15.20 9.82
C THR A 148 1.67 -15.84 9.23
N PHE A 149 1.64 -17.16 9.14
CA PHE A 149 0.47 -17.87 8.63
C PHE A 149 0.11 -19.05 9.51
N THR A 150 -1.18 -19.21 9.74
CA THR A 150 -1.78 -20.35 10.45
C THR A 150 -2.60 -21.15 9.45
N ILE A 151 -2.54 -22.48 9.52
CA ILE A 151 -3.30 -23.36 8.64
C ILE A 151 -4.39 -24.03 9.46
N GLU A 152 -5.62 -23.98 8.95
CA GLU A 152 -6.77 -24.67 9.51
C GLU A 152 -7.25 -25.76 8.53
N PRO A 153 -7.60 -26.97 9.01
CA PRO A 153 -8.20 -28.00 8.17
C PRO A 153 -9.50 -27.53 7.54
N ALA A 154 -9.82 -28.02 6.34
CA ALA A 154 -11.16 -27.83 5.78
C ALA A 154 -12.24 -28.42 6.71
N ALA A 155 -13.34 -27.69 6.86
CA ALA A 155 -14.52 -28.10 7.65
C ALA A 155 -15.34 -29.20 6.96
#